data_AF-A0A950DHQ5-F1
#
_entry.id   AF-A0A950DHQ5-F1
#
_cell.length_a   1.000
_cell.length_b   1.000
_cell.length_c   1.000
_cell.angle_alpha   90.00
_cell.angle_beta   90.00
_cell.angle_gamma   90.00
#
_symmetry.space_group_name_H-M   'P 1'
#
loop_
_entity.id
_entity.type
_entity.pdbx_description
1 polymer ?
#
loop_
_entity_poly.entity_id
_entity_poly.type
_entity_poly.pdbx_seq_one_letter_code
_entity_poly.pdbx_strand_id
1 'polypeptide(L)'
;MTEGDGPQVAARGVPAIQLLAAAILVFVVFAQGISAPFQKDAEPQSAEWIVSMVRDGHWFNPRDYYGFLDRKPPLYYWLSALASKATGGRVDETRARIVSVAAATLIAMEVLAWTASEIGVAEGW
;
A
#
# COMPACT_ATOMS: atom_id res chain seq x y z
N MET A 1 -29.53 -15.77 37.41
CA MET A 1 -28.56 -15.75 36.30
C MET A 1 -28.96 -14.57 35.43
N THR A 2 -28.52 -13.37 35.83
CA THR A 2 -28.88 -12.11 35.16
C THR A 2 -27.85 -11.81 34.09
N GLU A 3 -28.29 -11.99 32.87
CA GLU A 3 -27.80 -11.36 31.64
C GLU A 3 -27.68 -9.84 31.86
N GLY A 4 -26.51 -9.24 31.59
CA GLY A 4 -26.44 -7.78 31.51
C GLY A 4 -25.20 -7.04 32.03
N ASP A 5 -24.06 -7.68 32.30
CA ASP A 5 -22.85 -6.95 32.70
C ASP A 5 -21.61 -7.50 31.96
N GLY A 6 -21.68 -7.50 30.63
CA GLY A 6 -20.46 -7.49 29.83
C GLY A 6 -19.78 -6.13 30.03
N PRO A 7 -18.44 -6.05 30.18
CA PRO A 7 -17.77 -4.77 30.35
C PRO A 7 -18.14 -3.87 29.18
N GLN A 8 -18.93 -2.82 29.46
CA GLN A 8 -19.08 -1.70 28.55
C GLN A 8 -17.73 -1.00 28.56
N VAL A 9 -16.80 -1.49 27.73
CA VAL A 9 -15.60 -0.76 27.38
C VAL A 9 -16.12 0.49 26.68
N ALA A 10 -16.18 1.59 27.41
CA ALA A 10 -16.47 2.88 26.83
C ALA A 10 -15.43 3.09 25.73
N ALA A 11 -15.83 2.91 24.48
CA ALA A 11 -14.97 3.01 23.32
C ALA A 11 -14.49 4.45 23.20
N ARG A 12 -13.43 4.79 23.94
CA ARG A 12 -12.63 5.97 23.66
C ARG A 12 -11.99 5.70 22.32
N GLY A 13 -12.61 6.22 21.27
CA GLY A 13 -12.04 6.16 19.92
C GLY A 13 -10.59 6.65 19.95
N VAL A 14 -9.74 6.02 19.15
CA VAL A 14 -8.32 6.38 19.06
C VAL A 14 -8.23 7.85 18.63
N PRO A 15 -7.54 8.72 19.39
CA PRO A 15 -7.42 10.11 19.02
C PRO A 15 -6.69 10.22 17.67
N ALA A 16 -7.15 11.13 16.80
CA ALA A 16 -6.63 11.27 15.43
C ALA A 16 -5.11 11.47 15.38
N ILE A 17 -4.51 12.10 16.39
CA ILE A 17 -3.06 12.29 16.48
C ILE A 17 -2.30 10.96 16.62
N GLN A 18 -2.86 9.98 17.35
CA GLN A 18 -2.26 8.66 17.48
C GLN A 18 -2.37 7.87 16.16
N LEU A 19 -3.51 7.97 15.48
CA LEU A 19 -3.67 7.36 14.15
C LEU A 19 -2.71 7.97 13.13
N LEU A 20 -2.53 9.29 13.15
CA LEU A 20 -1.57 9.97 12.28
C LEU A 20 -0.13 9.56 12.60
N ALA A 21 0.24 9.52 13.88
CA ALA A 21 1.57 9.08 14.30
C ALA A 21 1.84 7.62 13.89
N ALA A 22 0.86 6.74 14.06
CA ALA A 22 0.92 5.35 13.60
C ALA A 22 1.07 5.27 12.08
N ALA A 23 0.29 6.03 11.32
CA ALA A 23 0.37 6.05 9.86
C ALA A 23 1.75 6.49 9.36
N ILE A 24 2.32 7.53 9.96
CA ILE A 24 3.67 8.02 9.65
C ILE A 24 4.71 6.95 9.99
N LEU A 25 4.64 6.35 11.18
CA LEU A 25 5.57 5.30 11.60
C LEU A 25 5.53 4.10 10.65
N VAL A 26 4.33 3.60 10.36
CA VAL A 26 4.10 2.47 9.45
C VAL A 26 4.61 2.79 8.05
N PHE A 27 4.32 3.99 7.53
CA PHE A 27 4.83 4.43 6.24
C PHE A 27 6.36 4.44 6.21
N VAL A 28 7.01 5.02 7.23
CA VAL A 28 8.46 5.07 7.34
C VAL A 28 9.05 3.66 7.38
N VAL A 29 8.45 2.74 8.14
CA VAL A 29 8.89 1.33 8.23
C VAL A 29 8.77 0.63 6.88
N PHE A 30 7.66 0.78 6.16
CA PHE A 30 7.50 0.13 4.84
C PHE A 30 8.27 0.81 3.71
N ALA A 31 8.58 2.10 3.83
CA ALA A 31 9.37 2.85 2.86
C ALA A 31 10.89 2.59 2.98
N GLN A 32 11.35 1.83 3.97
CA GLN A 32 12.76 1.48 4.10
C GLN A 32 13.25 0.75 2.84
N GLY A 33 14.29 1.28 2.20
CA GLY A 33 14.87 0.68 1.00
C GLY A 33 14.02 0.83 -0.27
N ILE A 34 13.02 1.74 -0.30
CA ILE A 34 12.13 1.92 -1.45
C ILE A 34 12.88 2.23 -2.77
N SER A 35 14.06 2.82 -2.68
CA SER A 35 14.93 3.16 -3.82
C SER A 35 16.03 2.12 -4.09
N ALA A 36 16.05 0.99 -3.38
CA ALA A 36 17.06 -0.04 -3.59
C ALA A 36 16.86 -0.71 -4.97
N PRO A 37 17.95 -1.16 -5.63
CA PRO A 37 17.86 -1.81 -6.94
C PRO A 37 16.84 -2.96 -6.93
N PHE A 38 16.12 -3.13 -8.04
CA PHE A 38 15.13 -4.20 -8.17
C PHE A 38 15.71 -5.56 -7.82
N GLN A 39 14.94 -6.35 -7.06
CA GLN A 39 15.33 -7.67 -6.60
C GLN A 39 14.44 -8.74 -7.24
N LYS A 40 15.07 -9.84 -7.67
CA LYS A 40 14.41 -10.97 -8.36
C LYS A 40 13.75 -10.54 -9.68
N ASP A 41 13.27 -11.49 -10.46
CA ASP A 41 12.67 -11.20 -11.76
C ASP A 41 11.29 -10.53 -11.66
N ALA A 42 10.61 -10.71 -10.53
CA ALA A 42 9.23 -10.24 -10.35
C ALA A 42 9.11 -8.70 -10.25
N GLU A 43 10.07 -8.02 -9.63
CA GLU A 43 10.03 -6.56 -9.48
C GLU A 43 10.31 -5.83 -10.82
N PRO A 44 11.39 -6.15 -11.57
CA PRO A 44 11.60 -5.60 -12.90
C PRO A 44 10.45 -5.91 -13.85
N GLN A 45 9.93 -7.15 -13.86
CA GLN A 45 8.79 -7.51 -14.70
C GLN A 45 7.56 -6.64 -14.40
N SER A 46 7.29 -6.38 -13.12
CA SER A 46 6.20 -5.48 -12.74
C SER A 46 6.45 -4.04 -13.21
N ALA A 47 7.69 -3.58 -13.14
CA ALA A 47 8.09 -2.26 -13.64
C ALA A 47 7.96 -2.14 -15.17
N GLU A 48 8.27 -3.19 -15.93
CA GLU A 48 8.10 -3.21 -17.38
C GLU A 48 6.64 -2.99 -17.80
N TRP A 49 5.70 -3.62 -17.11
CA TRP A 49 4.28 -3.41 -17.40
C TRP A 49 3.81 -1.99 -17.05
N ILE A 50 4.35 -1.39 -15.99
CA ILE A 50 4.13 0.03 -15.68
C ILE A 50 4.70 0.91 -16.81
N VAL A 51 5.91 0.61 -17.30
CA VAL A 51 6.50 1.32 -18.45
C VAL A 51 5.61 1.21 -19.70
N SER A 52 5.06 0.02 -19.98
CA SER A 52 4.13 -0.21 -21.09
C SER A 52 2.92 0.73 -21.05
N MET A 53 2.38 1.00 -19.86
CA MET A 53 1.27 1.94 -19.67
C MET A 53 1.70 3.41 -19.75
N VAL A 54 2.83 3.74 -19.13
CA VAL A 54 3.29 5.13 -19.02
C VAL A 54 3.82 5.65 -20.35
N ARG A 55 4.68 4.87 -21.00
CA ARG A 55 5.36 5.22 -22.27
C ARG A 55 4.51 4.89 -23.49
N ASP A 56 3.98 3.66 -23.56
CA ASP A 56 3.35 3.15 -24.79
C ASP A 56 1.81 3.26 -24.78
N GLY A 57 1.21 3.58 -23.62
CA GLY A 57 -0.23 3.78 -23.49
C GLY A 57 -1.04 2.48 -23.47
N HIS A 58 -0.42 1.33 -23.20
CA HIS A 58 -1.09 0.03 -23.15
C HIS A 58 -1.84 -0.20 -21.82
N TRP A 59 -2.89 0.58 -21.55
CA TRP A 59 -3.65 0.50 -20.29
C TRP A 59 -4.45 -0.79 -20.15
N PHE A 60 -5.01 -1.32 -21.24
CA PHE A 60 -5.84 -2.53 -21.20
C PHE A 60 -5.05 -3.81 -21.45
N ASN A 61 -3.97 -3.73 -22.23
CA ASN A 61 -3.20 -4.88 -22.69
C ASN A 61 -1.69 -4.65 -22.49
N PRO A 62 -1.20 -4.54 -21.24
CA PRO A 62 0.21 -4.28 -20.96
C PRO A 62 1.08 -5.38 -21.53
N ARG A 63 2.20 -4.97 -22.12
CA ARG A 63 3.18 -5.89 -22.71
C ARG A 63 4.53 -5.75 -22.01
N ASP A 64 5.19 -6.88 -21.80
CA ASP A 64 6.60 -6.88 -21.39
C ASP A 64 7.52 -6.46 -22.55
N TYR A 65 8.82 -6.38 -22.30
CA TYR A 65 9.80 -5.99 -23.32
C TYR A 65 9.89 -6.99 -24.49
N TYR A 66 9.47 -8.23 -24.29
CA TYR A 66 9.44 -9.28 -25.32
C TYR A 66 8.12 -9.30 -26.11
N GLY A 67 7.15 -8.42 -25.77
CA GLY A 67 5.86 -8.30 -26.43
C GLY A 67 4.79 -9.25 -25.90
N PHE A 68 5.07 -10.04 -24.86
CA PHE A 68 4.08 -10.90 -24.22
C PHE A 68 3.08 -10.08 -23.41
N LEU A 69 1.81 -10.48 -23.53
CA LEU A 69 0.71 -9.86 -22.81
C LEU A 69 0.70 -10.30 -21.35
N ASP A 70 0.60 -9.34 -20.43
CA ASP A 70 0.33 -9.65 -19.03
C ASP A 70 -1.10 -10.20 -18.84
N ARG A 71 -1.23 -11.22 -18.00
CA ARG A 71 -2.51 -11.85 -17.66
C ARG A 71 -2.98 -11.51 -16.24
N LYS A 72 -2.23 -10.69 -15.49
CA LYS A 72 -2.63 -10.25 -14.15
C LYS A 72 -3.66 -9.12 -14.23
N PRO A 73 -4.55 -8.99 -13.23
CA PRO A 73 -5.47 -7.85 -13.16
C PRO A 73 -4.72 -6.51 -13.12
N PRO A 74 -5.18 -5.48 -13.85
CA PRO A 74 -4.36 -4.31 -14.14
C PRO A 74 -4.32 -3.24 -13.03
N LEU A 75 -5.11 -3.39 -11.96
CA LEU A 75 -5.31 -2.34 -10.94
C LEU A 75 -4.01 -1.79 -10.36
N TYR A 76 -3.10 -2.68 -9.93
CA TYR A 76 -1.81 -2.28 -9.39
C TYR A 76 -1.01 -1.47 -10.41
N TYR A 77 -0.94 -1.95 -11.65
CA TYR A 77 -0.19 -1.29 -12.73
C TYR A 77 -0.81 0.06 -13.10
N TRP A 78 -2.14 0.19 -13.10
CA TRP A 78 -2.83 1.46 -13.32
C TRP A 78 -2.46 2.49 -12.26
N LEU A 79 -2.53 2.12 -10.98
CA LEU A 79 -2.18 3.02 -9.89
C LEU A 79 -0.69 3.41 -9.95
N SER A 80 0.20 2.47 -10.23
CA SER A 80 1.64 2.75 -10.32
C SER A 80 1.98 3.58 -11.55
N ALA A 81 1.28 3.38 -12.67
CA ALA A 81 1.42 4.20 -13.87
C ALA A 81 0.93 5.63 -13.63
N LEU A 82 -0.20 5.81 -12.92
CA LEU A 82 -0.69 7.14 -12.51
C LEU A 82 0.30 7.83 -11.57
N ALA A 83 0.83 7.13 -10.56
CA ALA A 83 1.85 7.68 -9.66
C ALA A 83 3.13 8.08 -10.40
N SER A 84 3.55 7.25 -11.37
CA SER A 84 4.70 7.55 -12.22
C SER A 84 4.44 8.79 -13.10
N LYS A 85 3.26 8.87 -13.75
CA LYS A 85 2.87 10.05 -14.55
C LYS A 85 2.80 11.33 -13.72
N ALA A 86 2.23 11.27 -12.51
CA ALA A 86 2.13 12.41 -11.61
C ALA A 86 3.49 12.95 -11.15
N THR A 87 4.55 12.14 -11.23
CA THR A 87 5.91 12.46 -10.75
C THR A 87 6.93 12.59 -11.89
N GLY A 88 6.46 12.93 -13.09
CA GLY A 88 7.31 13.23 -14.26
C GLY A 88 7.43 12.10 -15.28
N GLY A 89 6.61 11.06 -15.19
CA GLY A 89 6.49 10.00 -16.20
C GLY A 89 7.66 9.01 -16.26
N ARG A 90 8.62 9.09 -15.34
CA ARG A 90 9.68 8.09 -15.21
C ARG A 90 9.17 6.92 -14.38
N VAL A 91 9.59 5.71 -14.71
CA VAL A 91 9.38 4.52 -13.87
C VAL A 91 10.74 4.14 -13.31
N ASP A 92 10.85 4.16 -11.99
CA ASP A 92 12.02 3.72 -11.25
C ASP A 92 11.59 2.89 -10.03
N GLU A 93 12.57 2.41 -9.28
CA GLU A 93 12.43 1.65 -8.04
C GLU A 93 11.37 2.23 -7.10
N THR A 94 11.46 3.54 -6.87
CA THR A 94 10.60 4.23 -5.90
C THR A 94 9.17 4.28 -6.41
N ARG A 95 8.97 4.72 -7.66
CA ARG A 95 7.64 4.88 -8.25
C ARG A 95 6.96 3.55 -8.55
N ALA A 96 7.72 2.51 -8.84
CA ALA A 96 7.19 1.17 -8.99
C ALA A 96 6.66 0.62 -7.66
N ARG A 97 7.29 0.96 -6.52
CA ARG A 97 6.92 0.43 -5.19
C ARG A 97 5.97 1.32 -4.38
N ILE A 98 5.79 2.59 -4.75
CA ILE A 98 5.03 3.55 -3.94
C ILE A 98 3.58 3.10 -3.67
N VAL A 99 2.96 2.44 -4.64
CA VAL A 99 1.59 1.89 -4.49
C VAL A 99 1.57 0.76 -3.48
N SER A 100 2.58 -0.12 -3.49
CA SER A 100 2.71 -1.19 -2.49
C SER A 100 2.93 -0.63 -1.08
N VAL A 101 3.77 0.40 -0.94
CA VAL A 101 3.99 1.07 0.35
C VAL A 101 2.70 1.70 0.85
N ALA A 102 2.00 2.45 0.00
CA ALA A 102 0.72 3.06 0.36
C ALA A 102 -0.33 2.00 0.76
N ALA A 103 -0.47 0.92 -0.02
CA ALA A 103 -1.40 -0.17 0.29
C ALA A 103 -1.05 -0.86 1.62
N ALA A 104 0.23 -1.14 1.87
CA ALA A 104 0.69 -1.72 3.13
C ALA A 104 0.39 -0.81 4.32
N THR A 105 0.61 0.51 4.17
CA THR A 105 0.25 1.50 5.19
C THR A 105 -1.26 1.51 5.46
N LEU A 106 -2.10 1.53 4.43
CA LEU A 106 -3.55 1.53 4.59
C LEU A 106 -4.06 0.27 5.28
N ILE A 107 -3.57 -0.91 4.87
CA ILE A 107 -3.95 -2.19 5.49
C ILE A 107 -3.54 -2.22 6.97
N ALA A 108 -2.31 -1.80 7.29
CA ALA A 108 -1.86 -1.76 8.68
C ALA A 108 -2.69 -0.78 9.52
N MET A 109 -3.05 0.38 8.96
CA MET A 109 -3.92 1.34 9.65
C MET A 109 -5.33 0.80 9.87
N GLU A 110 -5.90 0.09 8.89
CA GLU A 110 -7.21 -0.56 9.04
C GLU A 110 -7.17 -1.59 10.17
N VAL A 111 -6.15 -2.44 10.21
CA VAL A 111 -5.98 -3.45 11.27
C VAL A 111 -5.83 -2.78 12.64
N LEU A 112 -5.05 -1.71 12.76
CA LEU A 112 -4.87 -1.00 14.02
C LEU A 112 -6.16 -0.31 14.48
N ALA A 113 -6.88 0.34 13.56
CA ALA A 113 -8.13 1.02 13.85
C ALA A 113 -9.22 0.03 14.28
N TRP A 114 -9.37 -1.07 13.56
CA TRP A 114 -10.30 -2.15 13.89
C TRP A 114 -9.95 -2.82 15.23
N THR A 115 -8.65 -3.09 15.47
CA THR A 115 -8.20 -3.66 16.75
C THR A 115 -8.56 -2.73 17.91
N ALA A 116 -8.34 -1.43 17.75
CA ALA A 116 -8.68 -0.47 18.79
C ALA A 116 -10.19 -0.31 19.00
N SER A 117 -11.02 -0.51 17.97
CA SER A 117 -12.49 -0.44 18.10
C SER A 117 -13.07 -1.68 18.77
N GLU A 118 -12.59 -2.88 18.43
CA GLU A 118 -13.18 -4.15 18.89
C GLU A 118 -12.53 -4.71 20.15
N ILE A 119 -11.21 -4.54 20.30
CA ILE A 119 -10.43 -5.12 21.39
C ILE A 119 -10.09 -4.04 22.44
N GLY A 120 -10.05 -2.77 22.03
CA GLY A 120 -9.65 -1.64 22.86
C GLY A 120 -8.19 -1.25 22.65
N VAL A 121 -7.82 -0.09 23.17
CA VAL A 121 -6.43 0.41 23.12
C VAL A 121 -5.66 -0.23 24.27
N ALA A 122 -4.48 -0.78 23.99
CA ALA A 122 -3.58 -1.23 25.05
C ALA A 122 -3.19 -0.03 25.92
N GLU A 123 -3.67 0.00 27.15
CA GLU A 123 -3.12 0.85 28.20
C GLU A 123 -1.71 0.29 28.46
N GLY A 124 -0.67 1.03 28.07
CA GLY A 124 0.72 0.58 28.18
C GLY A 124 1.04 0.06 29.59
N TRP A 125 2.05 -0.82 29.68
CA TRP A 125 2.56 -1.35 30.95
C TRP A 125 3.03 -0.26 31.91
#